data_AF-Q20516-F1
#
_entry.id   AF-Q20516-F1
#
_cell.length_a   1.000
_cell.length_b   1.000
_cell.length_c   1.000
_cell.angle_alpha   90.00
_cell.angle_beta   90.00
_cell.angle_gamma   90.00
#
_symmetry.space_group_name_H-M   'P 1'
#
loop_
_entity.id
_entity.type
_entity.pdbx_description
1 polymer ?
#
loop_
_entity_poly.entity_id
_entity_poly.type
_entity_poly.pdbx_seq_one_letter_code
_entity_poly.pdbx_strand_id
1 'polypeptide(L)' 'MAIEMQQIIELILAIFLPPLAIFIHGNDCNMHVAVNIILCFFFFVPAVIHALWYCFFRA' A
#
# COMPACT_ATOMS: atom_id res chain seq x y z
N MET A 1 -1.88 -20.81 2.96
CA MET A 1 -2.27 -19.40 3.19
C MET A 1 -3.54 -19.18 2.39
N ALA A 2 -4.70 -19.20 3.05
CA ALA A 2 -5.86 -18.60 2.42
C ALA A 2 -5.50 -17.13 2.22
N ILE A 3 -5.80 -16.55 1.05
CA ILE A 3 -5.71 -15.11 0.91
C ILE A 3 -6.84 -14.56 1.77
N GLU A 4 -6.48 -13.88 2.85
CA GLU A 4 -7.45 -13.26 3.71
C GLU A 4 -8.21 -12.19 2.91
N MET A 5 -9.51 -12.02 3.16
CA MET A 5 -10.32 -11.03 2.43
C MET A 5 -9.69 -9.62 2.51
N GLN A 6 -9.03 -9.31 3.63
CA GLN A 6 -8.29 -8.07 3.83
C GLN A 6 -7.14 -7.90 2.82
N GLN A 7 -6.38 -8.96 2.54
CA GLN A 7 -5.29 -8.93 1.56
C GLN A 7 -5.80 -8.67 0.14
N ILE A 8 -6.99 -9.19 -0.21
CA ILE A 8 -7.61 -8.89 -1.52
C ILE A 8 -7.97 -7.40 -1.61
N ILE A 9 -8.53 -6.84 -0.53
CA ILE A 9 -8.89 -5.42 -0.46
C ILE A 9 -7.62 -4.56 -0.54
N GLU A 10 -6.57 -4.91 0.21
CA GLU A 10 -5.27 -4.24 0.17
C GLU A 10 -4.63 -4.31 -1.22
N LEU A 11 -4.75 -5.43 -1.94
CA LEU A 11 -4.25 -5.54 -3.32
C LEU A 11 -4.96 -4.57 -4.27
N ILE A 12 -6.30 -4.50 -4.19
CA ILE A 12 -7.10 -3.60 -5.02
C ILE A 12 -6.76 -2.14 -4.67
N LEU A 13 -6.69 -1.83 -3.38
CA LEU A 13 -6.32 -0.50 -2.91
C LEU A 13 -4.88 -0.15 -3.28
N ALA A 14 -3.94 -1.08 -3.27
CA ALA A 14 -2.55 -0.83 -3.65
C ALA A 14 -2.45 -0.39 -5.13
N ILE A 15 -3.39 -0.80 -5.98
CA ILE A 15 -3.44 -0.39 -7.38
C ILE A 15 -4.14 0.96 -7.54
N PHE A 16 -5.32 1.16 -6.94
CA PHE A 16 -6.11 2.39 -7.17
C PHE A 16 -5.75 3.55 -6.26
N LEU A 17 -5.44 3.25 -5.00
CA LEU A 17 -5.13 4.22 -3.97
C LEU A 17 -4.01 3.69 -3.05
N PRO A 18 -2.78 3.59 -3.57
CA PRO A 18 -1.68 2.96 -2.85
C PRO A 18 -1.41 3.50 -1.44
N PRO A 19 -1.56 4.81 -1.11
CA PRO A 19 -1.35 5.25 0.28
C PRO A 19 -2.41 4.72 1.24
N LEU A 20 -3.63 4.46 0.77
CA LEU A 20 -4.70 3.91 1.60
C LEU A 20 -4.46 2.43 1.93
N ALA A 21 -3.91 1.66 0.99
CA ALA A 21 -3.53 0.27 1.25
C ALA A 21 -2.52 0.16 2.40
N ILE A 22 -1.48 1.01 2.39
CA ILE A 22 -0.46 1.07 3.44
C ILE A 22 -1.07 1.48 4.79
N PHE A 23 -2.00 2.45 4.78
CA PHE A 23 -2.67 2.91 5.99
C PHE A 23 -3.53 1.80 6.64
N ILE A 24 -4.29 1.05 5.83
CA ILE A 24 -5.13 -0.04 6.33
C ILE A 24 -4.26 -1.20 6.82
N HIS A 25 -3.24 -1.58 6.04
CA HIS A 25 -2.34 -2.68 6.39
C HIS A 25 -1.58 -2.40 7.69
N GLY A 26 -1.04 -1.20 7.84
CA GLY A 26 -0.31 -0.80 9.04
C GLY A 26 -1.19 -0.44 10.23
N ASN A 27 -2.49 -0.20 10.04
CA ASN A 27 -3.43 0.41 11.01
C ASN A 27 -2.85 1.65 11.73
N ASP A 28 -1.90 2.32 11.10
CA ASP A 28 -1.11 3.39 11.66
C ASP A 28 -0.72 4.37 10.56
N CYS A 29 -0.72 5.67 10.88
CA CYS A 29 -0.22 6.71 9.99
C CYS A 29 1.32 6.70 9.99
N ASN A 30 1.88 5.69 9.33
CA ASN A 30 3.31 5.50 9.23
C ASN A 30 3.95 6.48 8.24
N MET A 31 5.25 6.74 8.41
CA MET A 31 6.04 7.49 7.43
C MET A 31 5.94 6.89 6.01
N HIS A 32 5.70 5.58 5.89
CA HIS A 32 5.43 4.89 4.62
C HIS A 32 4.20 5.43 3.89
N VAL A 33 3.13 5.82 4.61
CA VAL A 33 1.95 6.47 4.00
C VAL A 33 2.35 7.81 3.39
N ALA A 34 3.10 8.63 4.12
CA ALA A 34 3.57 9.92 3.64
C ALA A 34 4.53 9.78 2.43
N VAL A 35 5.47 8.83 2.49
CA VAL A 35 6.36 8.50 1.37
C VAL A 35 5.53 8.08 0.15
N ASN A 36 4.50 7.26 0.35
CA ASN A 36 3.66 6.82 -0.74
C ASN A 36 2.77 7.93 -1.32
N ILE A 37 2.33 8.88 -0.50
CA ILE A 37 1.64 10.10 -0.97
C ILE A 37 2.59 10.89 -1.88
N ILE A 38 3.84 11.11 -1.46
CA ILE A 38 4.85 11.82 -2.27
C ILE A 38 5.11 11.05 -3.58
N LEU A 39 5.34 9.74 -3.51
CA LEU A 39 5.52 8.91 -4.70
C LEU A 39 4.31 9.01 -5.63
N CYS A 40 3.08 8.98 -5.10
CA CYS A 40 1.87 9.10 -5.91
C CYS A 40 1.80 10.43 -6.69
N PHE A 41 2.35 11.52 -6.14
CA PHE A 41 2.41 12.81 -6.82
C PHE A 41 3.49 12.88 -7.91
N PHE A 42 4.68 12.33 -7.66
CA PHE A 42 5.77 12.38 -8.63
C PHE A 42 5.66 11.30 -9.71
N PHE A 43 5.32 10.07 -9.33
CA PHE A 43 5.25 8.90 -10.20
C PHE A 43 4.32 7.81 -9.63
N PHE A 44 3.21 7.55 -10.32
CA PHE A 44 2.23 6.57 -9.86
C PHE A 44 2.76 5.12 -9.80
N VAL A 45 3.54 4.70 -10.80
CA VAL A 45 4.09 3.33 -10.88
C VAL A 45 4.95 2.95 -9.66
N PRO A 46 5.98 3.71 -9.24
CA PRO A 46 6.72 3.39 -8.04
C PRO A 46 5.89 3.48 -6.75
N ALA A 47 4.82 4.30 -6.71
CA ALA A 47 3.89 4.30 -5.59
C ALA A 47 3.16 2.95 -5.45
N VAL A 48 2.67 2.38 -6.56
CA VAL A 48 2.05 1.05 -6.56
C VAL A 48 3.03 -0.03 -6.12
N ILE A 49 4.26 -0.02 -6.66
CA ILE A 49 5.31 -0.99 -6.27
C ILE A 49 5.64 -0.88 -4.79
N HIS A 50 5.78 0.34 -4.26
CA HIS A 50 6.06 0.58 -2.85
C HIS A 50 4.92 0.06 -1.95
N ALA A 51 3.66 0.32 -2.31
CA ALA A 51 2.50 -0.17 -1.57
C ALA A 51 2.39 -1.71 -1.60
N LEU A 52 2.63 -2.35 -2.76
CA LEU A 52 2.64 -3.81 -2.86
C LEU A 52 3.76 -4.44 -2.03
N TRP A 53 4.96 -3.87 -2.07
CA TRP A 53 6.07 -4.31 -1.22
C TRP A 53 5.70 -4.18 0.26
N TYR A 54 5.10 -3.06 0.66
CA TYR A 54 4.70 -2.85 2.05
C TYR A 54 3.59 -3.80 2.51
N CYS A 55 2.56 -4.07 1.70
CA CYS A 55 1.42 -4.89 2.15
C CYS A 55 1.69 -6.40 2.07
N PHE A 56 2.57 -6.85 1.17
CA PHE A 56 2.77 -8.28 0.91
C PHE A 56 4.17 -8.82 1.25
N PHE A 57 5.20 -7.96 1.28
CA PHE A 57 6.59 -8.38 1.49
C PHE A 57 7.21 -7.83 2.77
N ARG A 58 6.64 -6.78 3.37
CA ARG A 58 7.05 -6.30 4.69
C ARG A 58 6.48 -7.27 5.73
N ALA A 59 7.36 -8.08 6.30
CA ALA A 59 7.05 -8.99 7.40
C ALA A 59 6.72 -8.25 8.70
#